data_AF-A0A2N3WVD9-F1
#
_entry.id   AF-A0A2N3WVD9-F1
#
_cell.length_a   1.000
_cell.length_b   1.000
_cell.length_c   1.000
_cell.angle_alpha   90.00
_cell.angle_beta   90.00
_cell.angle_gamma   90.00
#
_symmetry.space_group_name_H-M   'P 1'
#
loop_
_entity.id
_entity.type
_entity.pdbx_description
1 polymer ?
#
loop_
_entity_poly.entity_id
_entity_poly.type
_entity_poly.pdbx_seq_one_letter_code
_entity_poly.pdbx_strand_id
1 'polypeptide(L)'
;MRALALAVTAVLAVAFAPSAQAAGPRLHLTAGGTPDQPRVYSGGGQSVRGIDVDADWVVVDGFTLDRPSAPGVEIRGNHVTLRNTRITAPQGGDGDGIRFFGDYLAIEHNTISRTSNRDGAHADCMQTFSSDSPPSNHVRIEGNRCEKIDNMCLMAEGPNDGEGDGKGHTTDFLIKDNFCETLVASQTLMFEDVQQATITGNAFAAGPDHAIGLAIHSTGARVEGNRVDPSIPCELGIDDSSREGYAGPEPACAP
;
A
#
# COMPACT_ATOMS: atom_id res chain seq x y z
N MET A 1 17.91 70.62 -16.58
CA MET A 1 17.56 69.19 -16.50
C MET A 1 18.32 68.58 -15.32
N ARG A 2 17.66 68.35 -14.18
CA ARG A 2 18.22 67.63 -13.03
C ARG A 2 17.34 66.41 -12.78
N ALA A 3 17.90 65.22 -12.94
CA ALA A 3 17.21 63.96 -12.69
C ALA A 3 17.25 63.63 -11.19
N LEU A 4 16.09 63.36 -10.61
CA LEU A 4 15.94 62.72 -9.30
C LEU A 4 16.14 61.21 -9.48
N ALA A 5 17.06 60.62 -8.73
CA ALA A 5 17.16 59.17 -8.56
C ALA A 5 16.37 58.76 -7.32
N LEU A 6 15.31 57.95 -7.50
CA LEU A 6 14.66 57.23 -6.40
C LEU A 6 15.48 55.98 -6.07
N ALA A 7 15.92 55.86 -4.83
CA ALA A 7 16.46 54.62 -4.29
C ALA A 7 15.28 53.74 -3.83
N VAL A 8 15.13 52.57 -4.46
CA VAL A 8 14.18 51.54 -4.04
C VAL A 8 14.94 50.57 -3.13
N THR A 9 14.58 50.55 -1.85
CA THR A 9 15.13 49.60 -0.87
C THR A 9 14.37 48.28 -0.99
N ALA A 10 15.02 47.24 -1.51
CA ALA A 10 14.45 45.90 -1.53
C ALA A 10 14.54 45.28 -0.12
N VAL A 11 13.39 44.97 0.46
CA VAL A 11 13.31 44.17 1.70
C VAL A 11 13.36 42.70 1.30
N LEU A 12 14.46 42.00 1.59
CA LEU A 12 14.52 40.55 1.46
C LEU A 12 13.63 39.92 2.54
N ALA A 13 12.52 39.33 2.12
CA ALA A 13 11.78 38.39 2.95
C ALA A 13 12.57 37.08 3.04
N VAL A 14 13.22 36.85 4.18
CA VAL A 14 13.83 35.56 4.49
C VAL A 14 12.69 34.59 4.80
N ALA A 15 12.38 33.70 3.87
CA ALA A 15 11.47 32.59 4.12
C ALA A 15 12.16 31.63 5.10
N PHE A 16 11.69 31.60 6.35
CA PHE A 16 12.09 30.57 7.30
C PHE A 16 11.50 29.24 6.82
N ALA A 17 12.36 28.34 6.34
CA ALA A 17 11.99 26.95 6.20
C ALA A 17 11.60 26.43 7.60
N PRO A 18 10.42 25.81 7.78
CA PRO A 18 10.07 25.21 9.04
C PRO A 18 11.15 24.18 9.40
N SER A 19 11.72 24.31 10.59
CA SER A 19 12.65 23.33 11.15
C SER A 19 12.00 21.95 11.08
N ALA A 20 12.68 20.98 10.46
CA ALA A 20 12.26 19.58 10.46
C ALA A 20 12.03 19.16 11.92
N GLN A 21 10.76 19.06 12.31
CA GLN A 21 10.41 18.60 13.64
C GLN A 21 10.91 17.16 13.74
N ALA A 22 11.75 16.88 14.71
CA ALA A 22 12.26 15.53 14.92
C ALA A 22 11.06 14.58 15.08
N ALA A 23 11.04 13.51 14.28
CA ALA A 23 9.98 12.53 14.34
C ALA A 23 9.90 11.92 15.74
N GLY A 24 8.67 11.72 16.25
CA GLY A 24 8.41 10.95 17.46
C GLY A 24 8.81 9.48 17.30
N PRO A 25 8.83 8.70 18.39
CA PRO A 25 9.16 7.27 18.34
C PRO A 25 8.20 6.48 17.46
N ARG A 26 8.55 5.21 17.16
CA ARG A 26 7.59 4.25 16.60
C ARG A 26 6.44 4.09 17.59
N LEU A 27 5.21 4.13 17.10
CA LEU A 27 4.03 3.94 17.91
C LEU A 27 3.71 2.46 18.03
N HIS A 28 3.35 2.01 19.24
CA HIS A 28 2.85 0.66 19.47
C HIS A 28 1.41 0.77 19.98
N LEU A 29 0.45 0.48 19.12
CA LEU A 29 -0.98 0.65 19.37
C LEU A 29 -1.58 -0.70 19.78
N THR A 30 -1.52 -0.99 21.07
CA THR A 30 -1.97 -2.28 21.66
C THR A 30 -3.35 -2.21 22.32
N ALA A 31 -3.96 -1.02 22.34
CA ALA A 31 -5.30 -0.84 22.87
C ALA A 31 -6.30 -0.67 21.73
N GLY A 32 -7.31 -1.53 21.70
CA GLY A 32 -8.43 -1.50 20.75
C GLY A 32 -9.67 -0.77 21.25
N GLY A 33 -10.69 -0.73 20.40
CA GLY A 33 -12.02 -0.23 20.70
C GLY A 33 -13.07 -1.36 20.71
N THR A 34 -14.31 -0.99 20.39
CA THR A 34 -15.44 -1.91 20.19
C THR A 34 -16.15 -1.58 18.86
N PRO A 35 -17.09 -2.43 18.39
CA PRO A 35 -17.84 -2.14 17.15
C PRO A 35 -18.49 -0.76 17.12
N ASP A 36 -19.08 -0.33 18.23
CA ASP A 36 -19.79 0.94 18.32
C ASP A 36 -18.87 2.13 18.68
N GLN A 37 -17.67 1.85 19.19
CA GLN A 37 -16.72 2.85 19.67
C GLN A 37 -15.29 2.42 19.33
N PRO A 38 -14.90 2.46 18.04
CA PRO A 38 -13.53 2.16 17.65
C PRO A 38 -12.58 3.18 18.26
N ARG A 39 -11.38 2.73 18.60
CA ARG A 39 -10.36 3.59 19.17
C ARG A 39 -9.62 4.35 18.08
N VAL A 40 -9.71 5.67 18.12
CA VAL A 40 -9.09 6.54 17.12
C VAL A 40 -7.74 7.07 17.63
N TYR A 41 -6.70 6.84 16.84
CA TYR A 41 -5.37 7.42 16.96
C TYR A 41 -5.17 8.42 15.82
N SER A 42 -5.41 9.70 16.12
CA SER A 42 -5.29 10.79 15.16
C SER A 42 -3.93 11.47 15.27
N GLY A 43 -3.12 11.38 14.21
CA GLY A 43 -1.82 12.03 14.11
C GLY A 43 -1.90 13.51 13.76
N GLY A 44 -2.92 13.96 13.00
CA GLY A 44 -3.04 15.37 12.62
C GLY A 44 -1.80 15.94 11.91
N GLY A 45 -1.09 15.10 11.15
CA GLY A 45 0.18 15.42 10.49
C GLY A 45 1.43 15.15 11.34
N GLN A 46 1.29 14.65 12.56
CA GLN A 46 2.42 14.33 13.43
C GLN A 46 3.37 13.33 12.77
N SER A 47 4.67 13.59 12.94
CA SER A 47 5.72 12.73 12.43
C SER A 47 6.10 11.66 13.45
N VAL A 48 6.12 10.40 13.04
CA VAL A 48 6.52 9.24 13.86
C VAL A 48 7.47 8.33 13.07
N ARG A 49 8.20 7.45 13.76
CA ARG A 49 9.22 6.58 13.15
C ARG A 49 8.70 5.21 12.69
N GLY A 50 7.39 5.02 12.72
CA GLY A 50 6.73 3.75 12.43
C GLY A 50 5.43 3.62 13.23
N ILE A 51 4.59 2.66 12.86
CA ILE A 51 3.39 2.32 13.62
C ILE A 51 3.22 0.80 13.61
N ASP A 52 3.07 0.21 14.79
CA ASP A 52 2.57 -1.15 14.99
C ASP A 52 1.15 -1.06 15.53
N VAL A 53 0.22 -1.77 14.90
CA VAL A 53 -1.13 -2.00 15.41
C VAL A 53 -1.23 -3.46 15.81
N ASP A 54 -1.50 -3.70 17.08
CA ASP A 54 -1.72 -5.03 17.66
C ASP A 54 -2.98 -4.98 18.51
N ALA A 55 -4.11 -4.74 17.85
CA ALA A 55 -5.41 -4.49 18.46
C ALA A 55 -6.54 -4.49 17.42
N ASP A 56 -7.76 -4.80 17.89
CA ASP A 56 -8.98 -4.73 17.08
C ASP A 56 -9.70 -3.37 17.22
N TRP A 57 -10.55 -3.04 16.25
CA TRP A 57 -11.39 -1.83 16.27
C TRP A 57 -10.59 -0.54 16.44
N VAL A 58 -9.58 -0.39 15.59
CA VAL A 58 -8.64 0.74 15.61
C VAL A 58 -8.79 1.58 14.35
N VAL A 59 -8.75 2.91 14.50
CA VAL A 59 -8.58 3.83 13.39
C VAL A 59 -7.27 4.59 13.58
N VAL A 60 -6.35 4.47 12.63
CA VAL A 60 -5.10 5.25 12.55
C VAL A 60 -5.26 6.27 11.44
N ASP A 61 -5.12 7.56 11.77
CA ASP A 61 -5.46 8.64 10.85
C ASP A 61 -4.39 9.74 10.82
N GLY A 62 -3.86 10.03 9.64
CA GLY A 62 -3.14 11.29 9.40
C GLY A 62 -1.74 11.38 9.98
N PHE A 63 -0.96 10.29 10.02
CA PHE A 63 0.45 10.34 10.42
C PHE A 63 1.39 10.59 9.23
N THR A 64 2.60 11.08 9.52
CA THR A 64 3.70 11.16 8.54
C THR A 64 4.89 10.36 9.03
N LEU A 65 5.42 9.49 8.17
CA LEU A 65 6.54 8.60 8.45
C LEU A 65 7.62 8.86 7.39
N ASP A 66 8.68 9.57 7.75
CA ASP A 66 9.85 9.76 6.90
C ASP A 66 10.98 8.82 7.33
N ARG A 67 11.40 7.98 6.37
CA ARG A 67 12.40 6.93 6.54
C ARG A 67 12.14 6.06 7.78
N PRO A 68 10.93 5.50 7.96
CA PRO A 68 10.68 4.58 9.07
C PRO A 68 11.51 3.30 8.90
N SER A 69 11.72 2.57 9.99
CA SER A 69 12.12 1.16 9.86
C SER A 69 10.99 0.42 9.14
N ALA A 70 11.31 -0.41 8.16
CA ALA A 70 10.32 -1.23 7.45
C ALA A 70 9.83 -2.41 8.34
N PRO A 71 8.57 -2.82 8.20
CA PRO A 71 7.53 -2.10 7.45
C PRO A 71 7.20 -0.77 8.13
N GLY A 72 6.90 0.26 7.32
CA GLY A 72 6.55 1.58 7.82
C GLY A 72 5.37 1.53 8.79
N VAL A 73 4.32 0.78 8.41
CA VAL A 73 3.20 0.41 9.28
C VAL A 73 3.03 -1.10 9.26
N GLU A 74 2.87 -1.71 10.42
CA GLU A 74 2.46 -3.12 10.56
C GLU A 74 1.10 -3.20 11.25
N ILE A 75 0.15 -3.92 10.66
CA ILE A 75 -1.19 -4.13 11.20
C ILE A 75 -1.39 -5.62 11.49
N ARG A 76 -1.68 -5.94 12.75
CA ARG A 76 -2.11 -7.26 13.21
C ARG A 76 -3.38 -7.07 14.05
N GLY A 77 -4.53 -7.46 13.51
CA GLY A 77 -5.80 -7.30 14.19
C GLY A 77 -6.96 -7.19 13.21
N ASN A 78 -8.16 -7.04 13.75
CA ASN A 78 -9.41 -7.02 12.98
C ASN A 78 -10.11 -5.67 13.11
N HIS A 79 -10.88 -5.28 12.08
CA HIS A 79 -11.59 -4.00 12.06
C HIS A 79 -10.65 -2.80 12.24
N VAL A 80 -9.50 -2.84 11.54
CA VAL A 80 -8.51 -1.76 11.57
C VAL A 80 -8.65 -0.91 10.31
N THR A 81 -8.74 0.41 10.49
CA THR A 81 -8.66 1.39 9.41
C THR A 81 -7.34 2.16 9.50
N LEU A 82 -6.52 2.13 8.47
CA LEU A 82 -5.37 3.01 8.28
C LEU A 82 -5.70 4.01 7.16
N ARG A 83 -5.71 5.30 7.49
CA ARG A 83 -6.03 6.32 6.48
C ARG A 83 -5.24 7.61 6.56
N ASN A 84 -5.23 8.33 5.44
CA ASN A 84 -4.61 9.65 5.27
C ASN A 84 -3.13 9.71 5.73
N THR A 85 -2.44 8.58 5.77
CA THR A 85 -1.08 8.47 6.29
C THR A 85 -0.08 8.55 5.14
N ARG A 86 1.02 9.28 5.37
CA ARG A 86 2.13 9.38 4.41
C ARG A 86 3.32 8.58 4.90
N ILE A 87 3.78 7.63 4.10
CA ILE A 87 4.96 6.81 4.34
C ILE A 87 5.97 7.09 3.24
N THR A 88 7.22 7.34 3.60
CA THR A 88 8.21 7.76 2.62
C THR A 88 9.55 7.11 2.89
N ALA A 89 10.07 6.42 1.88
CA ALA A 89 11.36 5.73 1.89
C ALA A 89 11.59 4.85 3.13
N PRO A 90 10.71 3.88 3.45
CA PRO A 90 10.98 2.85 4.47
C PRO A 90 12.38 2.22 4.29
N GLN A 91 13.01 1.81 5.39
CA GLN A 91 14.42 1.38 5.42
C GLN A 91 14.60 0.07 6.20
N GLY A 92 15.52 -0.77 5.76
CA GLY A 92 15.80 -2.07 6.38
C GLY A 92 14.70 -3.09 6.08
N GLY A 93 14.87 -4.33 6.57
CA GLY A 93 13.96 -5.43 6.24
C GLY A 93 13.78 -5.58 4.72
N ASP A 94 12.55 -5.92 4.31
CA ASP A 94 12.18 -5.95 2.89
C ASP A 94 11.83 -4.57 2.33
N GLY A 95 11.83 -3.51 3.15
CA GLY A 95 11.59 -2.16 2.64
C GLY A 95 10.12 -1.81 2.40
N ASP A 96 9.17 -2.57 2.95
CA ASP A 96 7.74 -2.35 2.71
C ASP A 96 7.18 -1.07 3.33
N GLY A 97 6.19 -0.50 2.65
CA GLY A 97 5.37 0.57 3.19
C GLY A 97 4.45 0.08 4.32
N ILE A 98 3.57 -0.86 4.00
CA ILE A 98 2.54 -1.39 4.92
C ILE A 98 2.54 -2.92 4.87
N ARG A 99 2.57 -3.56 6.04
CA ARG A 99 2.18 -4.97 6.19
C ARG A 99 0.89 -5.08 6.96
N PHE A 100 0.00 -5.98 6.56
CA PHE A 100 -1.31 -6.12 7.19
C PHE A 100 -1.78 -7.58 7.28
N PHE A 101 -2.42 -7.92 8.38
CA PHE A 101 -2.91 -9.27 8.68
C PHE A 101 -4.18 -9.22 9.53
N GLY A 102 -5.16 -10.05 9.20
CA GLY A 102 -6.45 -10.16 9.90
C GLY A 102 -7.66 -9.76 9.04
N ASP A 103 -8.81 -9.60 9.68
CA ASP A 103 -10.10 -9.47 9.02
C ASP A 103 -10.66 -8.04 9.06
N TYR A 104 -11.46 -7.67 8.07
CA TYR A 104 -12.18 -6.38 7.99
C TYR A 104 -11.24 -5.17 8.04
N LEU A 105 -10.25 -5.16 7.17
CA LEU A 105 -9.23 -4.13 7.11
C LEU A 105 -9.60 -3.06 6.08
N ALA A 106 -9.33 -1.80 6.40
CA ALA A 106 -9.48 -0.68 5.48
C ALA A 106 -8.19 0.13 5.40
N ILE A 107 -7.55 0.15 4.23
CA ILE A 107 -6.35 0.93 3.93
C ILE A 107 -6.76 1.99 2.92
N GLU A 108 -6.91 3.23 3.36
CA GLU A 108 -7.60 4.27 2.60
C GLU A 108 -6.79 5.56 2.43
N HIS A 109 -6.72 6.10 1.22
CA HIS A 109 -6.20 7.45 0.98
C HIS A 109 -4.78 7.69 1.53
N ASN A 110 -3.98 6.64 1.64
CA ASN A 110 -2.59 6.74 2.08
C ASN A 110 -1.69 7.10 0.89
N THR A 111 -0.53 7.69 1.19
CA THR A 111 0.53 7.90 0.19
C THR A 111 1.79 7.20 0.66
N ILE A 112 2.22 6.20 -0.08
CA ILE A 112 3.45 5.46 0.15
C ILE A 112 4.36 5.77 -1.02
N SER A 113 5.62 6.09 -0.75
CA SER A 113 6.54 6.43 -1.83
C SER A 113 7.99 6.04 -1.58
N ARG A 114 8.72 5.81 -2.68
CA ARG A 114 10.17 5.58 -2.69
C ARG A 114 10.58 4.36 -1.87
N THR A 115 9.80 3.27 -1.92
CA THR A 115 10.29 1.96 -1.46
C THR A 115 11.48 1.56 -2.32
N SER A 116 12.38 0.73 -1.82
CA SER A 116 13.57 0.39 -2.60
C SER A 116 14.10 -1.01 -2.39
N ASN A 117 14.35 -1.71 -3.50
CA ASN A 117 14.91 -3.08 -3.52
C ASN A 117 16.43 -3.10 -3.23
N ARG A 118 16.96 -2.07 -2.57
CA ARG A 118 18.36 -2.04 -2.16
C ARG A 118 18.63 -3.19 -1.20
N ASP A 119 19.86 -3.69 -1.25
CA ASP A 119 20.33 -4.77 -0.38
C ASP A 119 19.55 -6.10 -0.53
N GLY A 120 18.88 -6.30 -1.69
CA GLY A 120 18.15 -7.53 -2.02
C GLY A 120 16.72 -7.57 -1.50
N ALA A 121 16.20 -6.43 -1.03
CA ALA A 121 14.85 -6.27 -0.53
C ALA A 121 13.76 -6.44 -1.62
N HIS A 122 12.59 -6.94 -1.23
CA HIS A 122 11.37 -6.96 -2.04
C HIS A 122 10.41 -5.87 -1.56
N ALA A 123 10.71 -4.61 -1.90
CA ALA A 123 10.13 -3.46 -1.23
C ALA A 123 8.77 -3.05 -1.81
N ASP A 124 7.71 -3.67 -1.28
CA ASP A 124 6.34 -3.45 -1.70
C ASP A 124 5.74 -2.18 -1.10
N CYS A 125 4.76 -1.61 -1.80
CA CYS A 125 3.93 -0.57 -1.22
C CYS A 125 3.10 -1.14 -0.06
N MET A 126 2.48 -2.30 -0.29
CA MET A 126 1.62 -3.02 0.64
C MET A 126 1.83 -4.53 0.45
N GLN A 127 1.96 -5.26 1.55
CA GLN A 127 2.06 -6.73 1.50
C GLN A 127 1.20 -7.40 2.58
N THR A 128 0.62 -8.55 2.24
CA THR A 128 0.05 -9.51 3.18
C THR A 128 0.42 -10.92 2.76
N PHE A 129 0.57 -11.82 3.73
CA PHE A 129 0.89 -13.23 3.54
C PHE A 129 0.34 -14.05 4.71
N SER A 130 0.41 -15.38 4.62
CA SER A 130 -0.14 -16.29 5.63
C SER A 130 0.80 -17.48 5.94
N SER A 131 2.04 -17.18 6.34
CA SER A 131 3.09 -18.16 6.67
C SER A 131 3.32 -18.30 8.19
N ASP A 132 3.55 -17.18 8.89
CA ASP A 132 3.57 -17.07 10.35
C ASP A 132 2.55 -16.04 10.88
N SER A 133 1.73 -15.53 9.96
CA SER A 133 0.66 -14.57 10.16
C SER A 133 -0.70 -15.20 9.88
N PRO A 134 -1.78 -14.70 10.50
CA PRO A 134 -3.12 -15.08 10.09
C PRO A 134 -3.38 -14.60 8.65
N PRO A 135 -4.22 -15.33 7.88
CA PRO A 135 -4.65 -14.87 6.57
C PRO A 135 -5.47 -13.59 6.69
N SER A 136 -5.61 -12.87 5.59
CA SER A 136 -6.35 -11.61 5.54
C SER A 136 -7.70 -11.79 4.83
N ASN A 137 -8.79 -11.32 5.44
CA ASN A 137 -10.13 -11.39 4.83
C ASN A 137 -10.88 -10.06 4.89
N HIS A 138 -11.79 -9.84 3.94
CA HIS A 138 -12.62 -8.63 3.90
C HIS A 138 -11.76 -7.35 3.90
N VAL A 139 -10.80 -7.29 2.98
CA VAL A 139 -9.80 -6.21 2.90
C VAL A 139 -10.21 -5.18 1.87
N ARG A 140 -10.27 -3.91 2.25
CA ARG A 140 -10.48 -2.79 1.33
C ARG A 140 -9.25 -1.93 1.23
N ILE A 141 -8.70 -1.82 0.04
CA ILE A 141 -7.59 -0.94 -0.32
C ILE A 141 -8.11 0.08 -1.32
N GLU A 142 -8.37 1.29 -0.85
CA GLU A 142 -9.11 2.30 -1.62
C GLU A 142 -8.42 3.67 -1.66
N GLY A 143 -8.29 4.24 -2.86
CA GLY A 143 -7.84 5.63 -3.03
C GLY A 143 -6.40 5.89 -2.60
N ASN A 144 -5.57 4.86 -2.44
CA ASN A 144 -4.16 5.00 -2.06
C ASN A 144 -3.30 5.41 -3.25
N ARG A 145 -2.15 6.01 -2.95
CA ARG A 145 -1.11 6.34 -3.93
C ARG A 145 0.18 5.63 -3.55
N CYS A 146 0.62 4.74 -4.41
CA CYS A 146 1.90 4.04 -4.37
C CYS A 146 2.79 4.63 -5.46
N GLU A 147 3.74 5.50 -5.07
CA GLU A 147 4.53 6.31 -6.00
C GLU A 147 6.01 5.94 -5.92
N LYS A 148 6.62 5.64 -7.07
CA LYS A 148 8.03 5.21 -7.17
C LYS A 148 8.31 4.02 -6.26
N ILE A 149 7.58 2.95 -6.50
CA ILE A 149 7.71 1.69 -5.77
C ILE A 149 8.64 0.80 -6.57
N ASP A 150 9.74 0.32 -5.97
CA ASP A 150 10.64 -0.57 -6.70
C ASP A 150 9.95 -1.92 -6.96
N ASN A 151 9.31 -2.53 -5.96
CA ASN A 151 8.60 -3.81 -6.12
C ASN A 151 7.10 -3.61 -6.45
N MET A 152 6.18 -4.28 -5.78
CA MET A 152 4.76 -4.30 -6.14
C MET A 152 3.95 -3.24 -5.39
N CYS A 153 2.86 -2.78 -6.02
CA CYS A 153 1.85 -1.96 -5.35
C CYS A 153 1.08 -2.79 -4.30
N LEU A 154 0.83 -4.06 -4.60
CA LEU A 154 0.30 -5.03 -3.65
C LEU A 154 0.86 -6.41 -3.97
N MET A 155 1.46 -7.06 -2.99
CA MET A 155 1.65 -8.50 -2.95
C MET A 155 0.67 -9.09 -1.92
N ALA A 156 -0.19 -10.00 -2.34
CA ALA A 156 -1.16 -10.65 -1.47
C ALA A 156 -1.06 -12.17 -1.61
N GLU A 157 -0.59 -12.81 -0.54
CA GLU A 157 -0.31 -14.24 -0.50
C GLU A 157 -1.24 -14.94 0.49
N GLY A 158 -1.85 -16.05 0.05
CA GLY A 158 -2.70 -16.91 0.85
C GLY A 158 -1.93 -18.04 1.53
N PRO A 159 -2.61 -18.78 2.42
CA PRO A 159 -1.97 -19.85 3.19
C PRO A 159 -1.52 -21.05 2.35
N ASN A 160 -2.03 -21.22 1.12
CA ASN A 160 -1.67 -22.35 0.25
C ASN A 160 -0.66 -21.96 -0.84
N ASP A 161 -0.11 -20.74 -0.79
CA ASP A 161 1.10 -20.39 -1.53
C ASP A 161 2.33 -21.20 -1.03
N GLY A 162 3.41 -21.23 -1.81
CA GLY A 162 4.67 -21.90 -1.48
C GLY A 162 5.30 -21.49 -0.15
N GLU A 163 5.08 -20.26 0.32
CA GLU A 163 5.52 -19.80 1.65
C GLU A 163 4.45 -19.94 2.75
N GLY A 164 3.20 -20.23 2.38
CA GLY A 164 2.05 -20.30 3.29
C GLY A 164 2.05 -21.50 4.25
N ASP A 165 1.25 -21.41 5.31
CA ASP A 165 1.17 -22.41 6.38
C ASP A 165 0.08 -23.48 6.19
N GLY A 166 -0.68 -23.37 5.09
CA GLY A 166 -1.79 -24.22 4.70
C GLY A 166 -3.07 -24.05 5.53
N LYS A 167 -3.19 -23.00 6.37
CA LYS A 167 -4.33 -22.82 7.28
C LYS A 167 -5.16 -21.58 6.95
N GLY A 168 -6.46 -21.79 6.81
CA GLY A 168 -7.43 -20.73 6.56
C GLY A 168 -7.53 -20.39 5.08
N HIS A 169 -8.03 -19.19 4.79
CA HIS A 169 -8.23 -18.65 3.45
C HIS A 169 -7.96 -17.15 3.48
N THR A 170 -7.37 -16.62 2.40
CA THR A 170 -7.27 -15.18 2.15
C THR A 170 -8.31 -14.84 1.08
N THR A 171 -9.34 -14.06 1.43
CA THR A 171 -10.48 -13.82 0.51
C THR A 171 -11.12 -12.44 0.66
N ASP A 172 -11.91 -12.06 -0.34
CA ASP A 172 -12.76 -10.86 -0.37
C ASP A 172 -11.95 -9.57 -0.25
N PHE A 173 -11.16 -9.30 -1.30
CA PHE A 173 -10.38 -8.08 -1.43
C PHE A 173 -11.12 -7.10 -2.35
N LEU A 174 -11.21 -5.84 -1.94
CA LEU A 174 -11.60 -4.73 -2.81
C LEU A 174 -10.40 -3.81 -3.02
N ILE A 175 -9.89 -3.78 -4.25
CA ILE A 175 -8.81 -2.88 -4.69
C ILE A 175 -9.41 -1.83 -5.62
N LYS A 176 -9.62 -0.63 -5.09
CA LYS A 176 -10.43 0.38 -5.77
C LYS A 176 -9.78 1.76 -5.85
N ASP A 177 -9.80 2.36 -7.04
CA ASP A 177 -9.41 3.76 -7.26
C ASP A 177 -8.00 4.11 -6.77
N ASN A 178 -7.07 3.14 -6.73
CA ASN A 178 -5.69 3.38 -6.33
C ASN A 178 -4.83 3.85 -7.51
N PHE A 179 -3.75 4.56 -7.21
CA PHE A 179 -2.67 4.86 -8.15
C PHE A 179 -1.45 4.02 -7.79
N CYS A 180 -0.93 3.27 -8.76
CA CYS A 180 0.22 2.40 -8.59
C CYS A 180 1.30 2.70 -9.64
N GLU A 181 2.50 3.05 -9.19
CA GLU A 181 3.70 3.22 -10.01
C GLU A 181 4.79 2.25 -9.57
N THR A 182 4.90 1.13 -10.26
CA THR A 182 5.91 0.07 -10.04
C THR A 182 7.06 0.21 -11.01
N LEU A 183 8.30 0.18 -10.50
CA LEU A 183 9.50 0.51 -11.27
C LEU A 183 10.39 -0.68 -11.65
N VAL A 184 10.41 -1.74 -10.83
CA VAL A 184 11.36 -2.87 -10.98
C VAL A 184 10.67 -4.23 -11.07
N ALA A 185 9.63 -4.49 -10.26
CA ALA A 185 8.90 -5.76 -10.33
C ALA A 185 8.23 -5.98 -11.71
N SER A 186 8.03 -7.24 -12.07
CA SER A 186 7.33 -7.63 -13.30
C SER A 186 5.83 -7.36 -13.26
N GLN A 187 5.23 -7.22 -12.07
CA GLN A 187 3.81 -6.98 -11.88
C GLN A 187 3.49 -5.90 -10.85
N THR A 188 2.36 -5.22 -11.05
CA THR A 188 1.93 -4.14 -10.15
C THR A 188 1.11 -4.66 -8.98
N LEU A 189 0.13 -5.52 -9.23
CA LEU A 189 -0.62 -6.26 -8.23
C LEU A 189 -0.38 -7.75 -8.46
N MET A 190 -0.09 -8.49 -7.38
CA MET A 190 0.04 -9.94 -7.42
C MET A 190 -0.85 -10.56 -6.35
N PHE A 191 -1.59 -11.59 -6.77
CA PHE A 191 -2.43 -12.40 -5.91
C PHE A 191 -2.04 -13.87 -6.08
N GLU A 192 -1.64 -14.49 -4.97
CA GLU A 192 -1.31 -15.89 -4.87
C GLU A 192 -2.19 -16.49 -3.77
N ASP A 193 -3.03 -17.48 -4.09
CA ASP A 193 -4.02 -18.05 -3.18
C ASP A 193 -4.98 -17.03 -2.53
N VAL A 194 -5.45 -16.07 -3.32
CA VAL A 194 -6.45 -15.08 -2.89
C VAL A 194 -7.76 -15.22 -3.66
N GLN A 195 -8.84 -15.54 -2.96
CA GLN A 195 -10.15 -15.70 -3.59
C GLN A 195 -11.00 -14.42 -3.56
N GLN A 196 -11.84 -14.26 -4.59
CA GLN A 196 -12.89 -13.22 -4.66
C GLN A 196 -12.36 -11.77 -4.63
N ALA A 197 -11.19 -11.50 -5.20
CA ALA A 197 -10.69 -10.13 -5.36
C ALA A 197 -11.52 -9.33 -6.38
N THR A 198 -11.85 -8.08 -6.08
CA THR A 198 -12.46 -7.11 -6.99
C THR A 198 -11.49 -5.96 -7.22
N ILE A 199 -11.04 -5.79 -8.47
CA ILE A 199 -9.99 -4.84 -8.86
C ILE A 199 -10.59 -3.85 -9.86
N THR A 200 -10.89 -2.64 -9.40
CA THR A 200 -11.67 -1.67 -10.18
C THR A 200 -11.21 -0.22 -10.08
N GLY A 201 -11.25 0.51 -11.20
CA GLY A 201 -11.00 1.96 -11.24
C GLY A 201 -9.55 2.39 -10.97
N ASN A 202 -8.62 1.44 -10.84
CA ASN A 202 -7.23 1.72 -10.52
C ASN A 202 -6.49 2.34 -11.72
N ALA A 203 -5.41 3.06 -11.44
CA ALA A 203 -4.48 3.58 -12.43
C ALA A 203 -3.10 2.95 -12.24
N PHE A 204 -2.70 2.13 -13.21
CA PHE A 204 -1.39 1.49 -13.28
C PHE A 204 -0.46 2.32 -14.15
N ALA A 205 0.68 2.72 -13.59
CA ALA A 205 1.66 3.60 -14.18
C ALA A 205 3.06 2.98 -14.12
N ALA A 206 3.97 3.55 -14.93
CA ALA A 206 5.27 2.96 -15.25
C ALA A 206 5.11 1.59 -15.94
N GLY A 207 6.20 0.94 -16.36
CA GLY A 207 6.16 -0.18 -17.31
C GLY A 207 6.64 -1.52 -16.75
N PRO A 208 6.04 -2.08 -15.68
CA PRO A 208 6.15 -3.51 -15.42
C PRO A 208 5.62 -4.32 -16.60
N ASP A 209 5.96 -5.61 -16.65
CA ASP A 209 5.50 -6.52 -17.70
C ASP A 209 3.98 -6.67 -17.71
N HIS A 210 3.34 -6.61 -16.53
CA HIS A 210 1.90 -6.60 -16.44
C HIS A 210 1.33 -5.84 -15.24
N ALA A 211 0.05 -5.47 -15.32
CA ALA A 211 -0.60 -4.73 -14.23
C ALA A 211 -1.10 -5.67 -13.12
N ILE A 212 -1.75 -6.78 -13.46
CA ILE A 212 -2.41 -7.67 -12.50
C ILE A 212 -1.98 -9.12 -12.76
N GLY A 213 -1.39 -9.77 -11.77
CA GLY A 213 -1.09 -11.21 -11.76
C GLY A 213 -2.05 -11.96 -10.83
N LEU A 214 -2.68 -13.01 -11.34
CA LEU A 214 -3.55 -13.93 -10.60
C LEU A 214 -2.99 -15.35 -10.71
N ALA A 215 -2.45 -15.88 -9.63
CA ALA A 215 -1.82 -17.19 -9.60
C ALA A 215 -2.27 -18.02 -8.38
N ILE A 216 -1.95 -19.31 -8.41
CA ILE A 216 -2.06 -20.24 -7.28
C ILE A 216 -3.47 -20.22 -6.69
N HIS A 217 -4.47 -20.69 -7.42
CA HIS A 217 -5.86 -20.76 -6.97
C HIS A 217 -6.50 -19.42 -6.55
N SER A 218 -6.04 -18.31 -7.11
CA SER A 218 -6.64 -16.98 -6.92
C SER A 218 -7.95 -16.82 -7.72
N THR A 219 -8.97 -17.54 -7.29
CA THR A 219 -10.22 -17.75 -8.04
C THR A 219 -11.29 -16.71 -7.73
N GLY A 220 -12.29 -16.57 -8.62
CA GLY A 220 -13.44 -15.69 -8.42
C GLY A 220 -13.14 -14.20 -8.56
N ALA A 221 -11.97 -13.84 -9.08
CA ALA A 221 -11.55 -12.45 -9.24
C ALA A 221 -12.41 -11.70 -10.28
N ARG A 222 -12.64 -10.41 -10.03
CA ARG A 222 -13.36 -9.49 -10.91
C ARG A 222 -12.49 -8.30 -11.25
N VAL A 223 -12.28 -8.03 -12.53
CA VAL A 223 -11.41 -6.94 -13.01
C VAL A 223 -12.21 -6.06 -13.97
N GLU A 224 -12.30 -4.76 -13.68
CA GLU A 224 -13.02 -3.83 -14.56
C GLU A 224 -12.56 -2.36 -14.42
N GLY A 225 -12.69 -1.58 -15.48
CA GLY A 225 -12.57 -0.11 -15.41
C GLY A 225 -11.20 0.43 -15.00
N ASN A 226 -10.14 -0.37 -15.04
CA ASN A 226 -8.78 0.06 -14.74
C ASN A 226 -8.18 0.85 -15.92
N ARG A 227 -7.25 1.76 -15.61
CA ARG A 227 -6.44 2.48 -16.59
C ARG A 227 -5.03 1.95 -16.54
N VAL A 228 -4.56 1.41 -17.66
CA VAL A 228 -3.22 0.84 -17.80
C VAL A 228 -2.40 1.79 -18.67
N ASP A 229 -1.23 2.21 -18.18
CA ASP A 229 -0.30 2.98 -18.99
C ASP A 229 0.13 2.17 -20.23
N PRO A 230 0.19 2.77 -21.43
CA PRO A 230 0.60 2.06 -22.64
C PRO A 230 1.99 1.40 -22.59
N SER A 231 2.86 1.76 -21.63
CA SER A 231 4.13 1.08 -21.41
C SER A 231 3.99 -0.31 -20.79
N ILE A 232 2.84 -0.64 -20.21
CA ILE A 232 2.55 -1.97 -19.63
C ILE A 232 1.94 -2.83 -20.73
N PRO A 233 2.63 -3.87 -21.23
CA PRO A 233 2.19 -4.63 -22.39
C PRO A 233 1.02 -5.57 -22.10
N CYS A 234 0.77 -5.90 -20.83
CA CYS A 234 -0.30 -6.80 -20.43
C CYS A 234 -1.10 -6.25 -19.24
N GLU A 235 -2.41 -6.11 -19.36
CA GLU A 235 -3.24 -5.73 -18.21
C GLU A 235 -3.35 -6.87 -17.20
N LEU A 236 -3.53 -8.10 -17.68
CA LEU A 236 -3.88 -9.25 -16.83
C LEU A 236 -3.14 -10.52 -17.25
N GLY A 237 -2.36 -11.05 -16.30
CA GLY A 237 -1.83 -12.40 -16.29
C GLY A 237 -2.67 -13.30 -15.38
N ILE A 238 -3.00 -14.51 -15.85
CA ILE A 238 -3.70 -15.51 -15.05
C ILE A 238 -3.13 -16.90 -15.33
N ASP A 239 -2.88 -17.69 -14.29
CA ASP A 239 -2.59 -19.11 -14.46
C ASP A 239 -3.89 -19.94 -14.57
N ASP A 240 -3.76 -21.19 -15.01
CA ASP A 240 -4.92 -22.08 -15.21
C ASP A 240 -5.67 -22.38 -13.90
N SER A 241 -4.97 -22.38 -12.77
CA SER A 241 -5.54 -22.67 -11.46
C SER A 241 -6.46 -21.55 -10.94
N SER A 242 -6.28 -20.33 -11.45
CA SER A 242 -6.98 -19.12 -11.02
C SER A 242 -8.14 -18.72 -11.94
N ARG A 243 -8.34 -19.43 -13.06
CA ARG A 243 -9.39 -19.12 -14.05
C ARG A 243 -10.82 -19.34 -13.55
N GLU A 244 -11.02 -20.19 -12.55
CA GLU A 244 -12.36 -20.50 -12.06
C GLU A 244 -13.04 -19.25 -11.49
N GLY A 245 -14.26 -18.95 -11.97
CA GLY A 245 -15.06 -17.83 -11.49
C GLY A 245 -14.54 -16.43 -11.87
N TYR A 246 -13.43 -16.34 -12.62
CA TYR A 246 -12.88 -15.07 -13.09
C TYR A 246 -13.86 -14.33 -14.02
N ALA A 247 -13.94 -13.01 -13.87
CA ALA A 247 -14.69 -12.13 -14.77
C ALA A 247 -13.96 -10.80 -15.02
N GLY A 248 -13.72 -10.46 -16.29
CA GLY A 248 -13.05 -9.22 -16.68
C GLY A 248 -12.48 -9.30 -18.10
N PRO A 249 -11.46 -8.49 -18.44
CA PRO A 249 -10.73 -8.57 -19.70
C PRO A 249 -10.16 -9.97 -19.99
N GLU A 250 -9.94 -10.29 -21.27
CA GLU A 250 -9.28 -11.55 -21.62
C GLU A 250 -7.82 -11.53 -21.12
N PRO A 251 -7.38 -12.53 -20.34
CA PRO A 251 -5.99 -12.62 -19.91
C PRO A 251 -5.04 -12.75 -21.11
N ALA A 252 -3.96 -11.98 -21.11
CA ALA A 252 -3.05 -11.85 -22.25
C ALA A 252 -1.62 -12.32 -22.00
N CYS A 253 -1.28 -12.65 -20.75
CA CYS A 253 0.05 -13.10 -20.34
C CYS A 253 -0.03 -14.15 -19.22
N ALA A 254 1.14 -14.67 -18.83
CA ALA A 254 1.29 -15.41 -17.58
C ALA A 254 1.27 -14.41 -16.40
N PRO A 255 0.82 -14.84 -15.20
CA PRO A 255 0.98 -14.05 -13.99
C PRO A 255 2.46 -13.97 -13.56
#